data_AF-A0A7X1F6Q7-F1
#
_entry.id   AF-A0A7X1F6Q7-F1
#
_cell.length_a   1.000
_cell.length_b   1.000
_cell.length_c   1.000
_cell.angle_alpha   90.00
_cell.angle_beta   90.00
_cell.angle_gamma   90.00
#
_symmetry.space_group_name_H-M   'P 1'
#
loop_
_entity.id
_entity.type
_entity.pdbx_description
1 polymer ?
#
loop_
_entity_poly.entity_id
_entity_poly.type
_entity_poly.pdbx_seq_one_letter_code
_entity_poly.pdbx_strand_id
1 'polypeptide(L)'
;MNSSPELGQVHELPTELVLGRYARLARTVQARRRARRVLLPSGMLVDVAWDLLLHLLAHRGDPAQTSLEALAAAAELSPTVAVRWLSLLQADGLVQFRPSGWELTPSFLPRMIGHFREHYPEAV
;
A
#
# COMPACT_ATOMS: atom_id res chain seq x y z
N MET A 1 8.96 2.89 -26.86
CA MET A 1 7.67 3.57 -27.09
C MET A 1 6.99 3.73 -25.75
N ASN A 2 7.24 4.85 -25.07
CA ASN A 2 6.69 5.11 -23.74
C ASN A 2 5.71 6.27 -23.86
N SER A 3 4.41 5.95 -23.91
CA SER A 3 3.35 6.93 -23.74
C SER A 3 3.14 7.11 -22.24
N SER A 4 3.99 7.94 -21.62
CA SER A 4 3.60 8.56 -20.34
C SER A 4 2.36 9.39 -20.62
N PRO A 5 1.28 9.28 -19.83
CA PRO A 5 0.13 10.15 -20.03
C PRO A 5 0.63 11.57 -19.75
N GLU A 6 0.52 12.44 -20.75
CA GLU A 6 0.71 13.87 -20.56
C GLU A 6 -0.19 14.26 -19.38
N LEU A 7 0.43 14.68 -18.28
CA LEU A 7 -0.27 15.30 -17.15
C LEU A 7 -1.00 16.49 -17.75
N GLY A 8 -2.28 16.29 -18.07
CA GLY A 8 -3.03 17.10 -19.03
C GLY A 8 -2.78 18.57 -18.79
N GLN A 9 -2.43 19.29 -19.86
CA GLN A 9 -2.21 20.72 -19.83
C GLN A 9 -3.41 21.40 -19.16
N VAL A 10 -3.24 21.80 -17.90
CA VAL A 10 -4.22 22.59 -17.16
C VAL A 10 -4.15 24.00 -17.75
N HIS A 11 -4.84 24.22 -18.86
CA HIS A 11 -4.81 25.51 -19.56
C HIS A 11 -5.61 26.59 -18.82
N GLU A 12 -6.45 26.21 -17.84
CA GLU A 12 -7.21 27.14 -17.00
C GLU A 12 -7.38 26.58 -15.59
N LEU A 13 -7.18 27.42 -14.57
CA LEU A 13 -7.34 26.99 -13.18
C LEU A 13 -8.81 26.62 -12.92
N PRO A 14 -9.09 25.45 -12.30
CA PRO A 14 -10.46 25.04 -12.05
C PRO A 14 -11.22 26.08 -11.22
N THR A 15 -12.53 26.23 -11.46
CA THR A 15 -13.39 27.11 -10.66
C THR A 15 -13.33 26.76 -9.16
N GLU A 16 -13.60 27.73 -8.28
CA GLU A 16 -13.59 27.55 -6.81
C GLU A 16 -14.42 26.36 -6.33
N LEU A 17 -15.57 26.10 -6.97
CA LEU A 17 -16.40 24.93 -6.69
C LEU A 17 -15.67 23.60 -6.94
N VAL A 18 -14.88 23.55 -8.02
CA VAL A 18 -14.08 22.37 -8.40
C VAL A 18 -12.88 22.22 -7.47
N LEU A 19 -12.17 23.31 -7.16
CA LEU A 19 -11.09 23.31 -6.16
C LEU A 19 -11.59 22.82 -4.79
N GLY A 20 -12.79 23.22 -4.38
CA GLY A 20 -13.42 22.74 -3.15
C GLY A 20 -13.64 21.22 -3.12
N ARG A 21 -13.93 20.58 -4.26
CA ARG A 21 -14.04 19.11 -4.37
C ARG A 21 -12.67 18.45 -4.20
N TYR A 22 -11.64 18.95 -4.88
CA TYR A 22 -10.28 18.44 -4.75
C TYR A 22 -9.72 18.61 -3.34
N ALA A 23 -10.01 19.72 -2.67
CA ALA A 23 -9.61 19.95 -1.28
C ALA A 23 -10.25 18.93 -0.33
N ARG A 24 -11.53 18.58 -0.54
CA ARG A 24 -12.19 17.50 0.23
C ARG A 24 -11.53 16.15 -0.03
N LEU A 25 -11.27 15.80 -1.29
CA LEU A 25 -10.58 14.57 -1.66
C LEU A 25 -9.19 14.48 -1.00
N ALA A 26 -8.39 15.56 -1.07
CA ALA A 26 -7.07 15.62 -0.45
C ALA A 26 -7.15 15.38 1.07
N ARG A 27 -8.11 15.97 1.77
CA ARG A 27 -8.34 15.72 3.20
C ARG A 27 -8.72 14.27 3.49
N THR A 28 -9.56 13.67 2.65
CA THR A 28 -9.91 12.25 2.76
C THR A 28 -8.69 11.35 2.57
N VAL A 29 -7.88 11.59 1.53
CA VAL A 29 -6.63 10.85 1.28
C VAL A 29 -5.66 11.01 2.45
N GLN A 30 -5.51 12.22 2.99
CA GLN A 30 -4.66 12.47 4.13
C GLN A 30 -5.16 11.77 5.40
N ALA A 31 -6.48 11.75 5.63
CA ALA A 31 -7.09 11.01 6.74
C ALA A 31 -6.82 9.50 6.61
N ARG A 32 -7.02 8.92 5.42
CA ARG A 32 -6.71 7.51 5.12
C ARG A 32 -5.23 7.18 5.33
N ARG A 33 -4.31 8.05 4.86
CA ARG A 33 -2.87 7.89 5.11
C ARG A 33 -2.54 7.89 6.62
N ARG A 34 -3.16 8.78 7.40
CA ARG A 34 -2.99 8.83 8.87
C ARG A 34 -3.55 7.59 9.57
N ALA A 35 -4.69 7.09 9.12
CA ALA A 35 -5.33 5.92 9.72
C ALA A 35 -4.45 4.66 9.68
N ARG A 36 -3.57 4.53 8.68
CA ARG A 36 -2.60 3.42 8.57
C ARG A 36 -1.68 3.32 9.79
N ARG A 37 -1.47 4.41 10.55
CA ARG A 37 -0.63 4.45 11.76
C ARG A 37 -1.05 3.46 12.84
N VAL A 38 -2.30 3.02 12.86
CA VAL A 38 -2.80 2.03 13.83
C VAL A 38 -2.31 0.61 13.52
N LEU A 39 -1.90 0.35 12.27
CA LEU A 39 -1.47 -0.97 11.82
C LEU A 39 0.03 -1.20 11.98
N LEU A 40 0.83 -0.14 11.92
CA LEU A 40 2.28 -0.23 11.85
C LEU A 40 2.94 0.33 13.11
N PRO A 41 4.08 -0.22 13.56
CA PRO A 41 4.83 0.31 14.70
C PRO A 41 5.25 1.78 14.52
N SER A 42 5.44 2.47 15.64
CA SER A 42 5.90 3.87 15.63
C SER A 42 7.25 3.99 14.91
N GLY A 43 7.27 4.76 13.82
CA GLY A 43 8.47 4.95 12.97
C GLY A 43 8.52 4.07 11.72
N MET A 44 7.66 3.05 11.61
CA MET A 44 7.52 2.24 10.40
C MET A 44 6.34 2.74 9.58
N LEU A 45 6.55 3.74 8.72
CA LEU A 45 5.56 4.19 7.75
C LEU A 45 6.27 4.85 6.55
N VAL A 46 6.78 4.00 5.67
CA VAL A 46 7.26 4.39 4.34
C VAL A 46 6.28 3.83 3.32
N ASP A 47 5.99 4.58 2.25
CA ASP A 47 5.04 4.17 1.21
C ASP A 47 5.36 2.74 0.71
N VAL A 48 6.64 2.42 0.56
CA VAL A 48 7.15 1.08 0.24
C VAL A 48 6.63 -0.04 1.16
N ALA A 49 6.72 0.14 2.48
CA ALA A 49 6.28 -0.88 3.44
C ALA A 49 4.76 -1.11 3.33
N TRP A 50 4.02 -0.03 3.10
CA TRP A 50 2.59 -0.09 2.89
C TRP A 50 2.24 -0.81 1.57
N ASP A 51 2.95 -0.52 0.49
CA ASP A 51 2.73 -1.12 -0.83
C ASP A 51 2.99 -2.64 -0.83
N LEU A 52 4.03 -3.10 -0.12
CA LEU A 52 4.27 -4.53 0.08
C LEU A 52 3.11 -5.23 0.78
N LEU A 53 2.58 -4.63 1.86
CA LEU A 53 1.44 -5.20 2.60
C LEU A 53 0.18 -5.24 1.73
N LEU A 54 -0.09 -4.15 1.00
CA LEU A 54 -1.20 -4.08 0.05
C LEU A 54 -1.11 -5.15 -1.02
N HIS A 55 0.08 -5.34 -1.61
CA HIS A 55 0.30 -6.32 -2.67
C HIS A 55 0.05 -7.75 -2.16
N LEU A 56 0.54 -8.06 -0.96
CA LEU A 56 0.33 -9.36 -0.30
C LEU A 56 -1.14 -9.63 0.01
N LEU A 57 -1.92 -8.62 0.42
CA LEU A 57 -3.36 -8.80 0.60
C LEU A 57 -4.06 -9.05 -0.74
N ALA A 58 -3.75 -8.23 -1.75
CA ALA A 58 -4.40 -8.26 -3.07
C ALA A 58 -4.17 -9.59 -3.82
N HIS A 59 -3.01 -10.23 -3.63
CA HIS A 59 -2.63 -11.47 -4.30
C HIS A 59 -2.48 -12.65 -3.35
N ARG A 60 -3.21 -12.63 -2.23
CA ARG A 60 -3.14 -13.69 -1.22
C ARG A 60 -3.43 -15.06 -1.84
N GLY A 61 -2.50 -15.99 -1.69
CA GLY A 61 -2.63 -17.35 -2.19
C GLY A 61 -2.08 -17.57 -3.61
N ASP A 62 -1.48 -16.54 -4.21
CA ASP A 62 -0.76 -16.66 -5.49
C ASP A 62 0.76 -16.64 -5.27
N PRO A 63 1.46 -17.79 -5.36
CA PRO A 63 2.91 -17.87 -5.16
C PRO A 63 3.73 -17.07 -6.16
N ALA A 64 3.24 -16.88 -7.40
CA ALA A 64 3.96 -16.14 -8.42
C ALA A 64 4.02 -14.64 -8.05
N GLN A 65 2.89 -14.11 -7.57
CA GLN A 65 2.74 -12.71 -7.17
C GLN A 65 3.32 -12.42 -5.77
N THR A 66 3.57 -13.44 -4.96
CA THR A 66 4.12 -13.31 -3.61
C THR A 66 5.60 -13.73 -3.50
N SER A 67 6.26 -13.93 -4.64
CA SER A 67 7.71 -14.10 -4.74
C SER A 67 8.47 -12.82 -4.35
N LEU A 68 9.75 -12.94 -4.01
CA LEU A 68 10.60 -11.78 -3.69
C LEU A 68 10.70 -10.83 -4.89
N GLU A 69 10.83 -11.39 -6.09
CA GLU A 69 10.95 -10.66 -7.34
C GLU A 69 9.66 -9.88 -7.65
N ALA A 70 8.50 -10.51 -7.51
CA ALA A 70 7.21 -9.85 -7.72
C ALA A 70 6.98 -8.72 -6.70
N LEU A 71 7.31 -8.96 -5.43
CA LEU A 71 7.19 -7.94 -4.38
C LEU A 71 8.14 -6.76 -4.58
N ALA A 72 9.38 -7.03 -5.01
CA ALA A 72 10.34 -5.99 -5.36
C ALA A 72 9.82 -5.13 -6.52
N ALA A 73 9.29 -5.76 -7.57
CA ALA A 73 8.69 -5.05 -8.70
C ALA A 73 7.47 -4.23 -8.28
N ALA A 74 6.58 -4.80 -7.47
CA ALA A 74 5.35 -4.14 -7.02
C ALA A 74 5.60 -2.89 -6.15
N ALA A 75 6.71 -2.85 -5.42
CA ALA A 75 7.09 -1.72 -4.57
C ALA A 75 8.21 -0.85 -5.19
N GLU A 76 8.54 -1.04 -6.47
CA GLU A 76 9.58 -0.31 -7.21
C GLU A 76 10.97 -0.36 -6.53
N LEU A 77 11.34 -1.54 -6.03
CA LEU A 77 12.59 -1.78 -5.31
C LEU A 77 13.56 -2.67 -6.10
N SER A 78 14.85 -2.58 -5.74
CA SER A 78 15.78 -3.66 -6.04
C SER A 78 15.55 -4.85 -5.09
N PRO A 79 15.92 -6.09 -5.48
CA PRO A 79 15.76 -7.26 -4.62
C PRO A 79 16.38 -7.11 -3.22
N THR A 80 17.57 -6.53 -3.13
CA THR A 80 18.27 -6.29 -1.86
C THR A 80 17.49 -5.35 -0.94
N VAL A 81 16.86 -4.31 -1.50
CA VAL A 81 16.04 -3.36 -0.72
C VAL A 81 14.73 -4.02 -0.29
N ALA A 82 14.12 -4.84 -1.14
CA ALA A 82 12.93 -5.62 -0.80
C ALA A 82 13.19 -6.58 0.37
N VAL A 83 14.30 -7.33 0.35
CA VAL A 83 14.69 -8.22 1.46
C VAL A 83 14.81 -7.46 2.77
N ARG A 84 15.41 -6.25 2.76
CA ARG A 84 15.53 -5.41 3.96
C ARG A 84 14.15 -5.06 4.52
N TRP A 85 13.22 -4.62 3.68
CA TRP A 85 11.87 -4.28 4.11
C TRP A 85 11.08 -5.49 4.60
N LEU A 86 11.13 -6.61 3.89
CA LEU A 86 10.48 -7.85 4.30
C LEU A 86 11.03 -8.37 5.63
N SER A 87 12.33 -8.21 5.87
CA SER A 87 12.95 -8.58 7.15
C SER A 87 12.44 -7.71 8.31
N LEU A 88 12.27 -6.39 8.09
CA LEU A 88 11.71 -5.47 9.09
C LEU A 88 10.24 -5.80 9.38
N LEU A 89 9.43 -5.99 8.33
CA LEU A 89 8.02 -6.36 8.46
C LEU A 89 7.85 -7.73 9.15
N GLN A 90 8.75 -8.68 8.87
CA GLN A 90 8.75 -10.00 9.51
C GLN A 90 9.15 -9.92 10.98
N ALA A 91 10.15 -9.10 11.31
CA ALA A 91 10.57 -8.87 12.70
C ALA A 91 9.42 -8.30 13.56
N ASP A 92 8.57 -7.47 12.96
CA ASP A 92 7.38 -6.90 13.60
C ASP A 92 6.14 -7.81 13.53
N GLY A 93 6.27 -9.03 13.00
CA GLY A 93 5.18 -10.02 12.93
C GLY A 93 4.07 -9.67 11.94
N LEU A 94 4.34 -8.80 10.96
CA LEU A 94 3.35 -8.35 9.97
C LEU A 94 3.25 -9.31 8.77
N VAL A 95 4.40 -9.87 8.38
CA VAL A 95 4.52 -10.83 7.28
C VAL A 95 5.29 -12.09 7.71
N GLN A 96 5.14 -13.17 6.96
CA GLN A 96 5.93 -14.39 7.11
C GLN A 96 6.20 -15.02 5.74
N PHE A 97 7.32 -15.72 5.61
CA PHE A 97 7.62 -16.52 4.43
C PHE A 97 7.13 -17.97 4.60
N ARG A 98 6.47 -18.51 3.58
CA ARG A 98 5.99 -19.90 3.48
C ARG A 98 6.53 -20.55 2.20
N PRO A 99 6.45 -21.89 2.07
CA PRO A 99 6.76 -22.56 0.80
C PRO A 99 5.95 -22.03 -0.40
N SER A 100 4.75 -21.47 -0.15
CA SER A 100 3.88 -20.85 -1.14
C SER A 100 4.18 -19.36 -1.40
N GLY A 101 5.26 -18.81 -0.84
CA GLY A 101 5.62 -17.39 -0.97
C GLY A 101 5.45 -16.59 0.32
N TRP A 102 5.64 -15.28 0.22
CA TRP A 102 5.39 -14.35 1.33
C TRP A 102 3.89 -14.17 1.55
N GLU A 103 3.49 -14.00 2.80
CA GLU A 103 2.10 -13.71 3.15
C GLU A 103 2.01 -12.82 4.38
N LEU A 104 0.85 -12.18 4.56
CA LEU A 104 0.51 -11.52 5.82
C LEU A 104 0.37 -12.57 6.92
N THR A 105 0.83 -12.27 8.14
CA THR A 105 0.65 -13.22 9.23
C THR A 105 -0.85 -13.40 9.57
N PRO A 106 -1.26 -14.59 10.05
CA PRO A 106 -2.64 -14.82 10.49
C PRO A 106 -3.10 -13.85 11.58
N SER A 107 -2.17 -13.35 12.40
CA SER A 107 -2.46 -12.37 13.45
C SER A 107 -2.68 -10.95 12.91
N PHE A 108 -2.04 -10.61 11.79
CA PHE A 108 -2.11 -9.28 11.20
C PHE A 108 -3.24 -9.13 10.18
N LEU A 109 -3.55 -10.19 9.42
CA LEU A 109 -4.57 -10.16 8.37
C LEU A 109 -5.95 -9.62 8.84
N PRO A 110 -6.51 -10.02 9.99
CA PRO A 110 -7.79 -9.47 10.46
C PRO A 110 -7.72 -7.97 10.75
N ARG A 111 -6.59 -7.46 11.25
CA ARG A 111 -6.40 -6.02 11.51
C ARG A 111 -6.41 -5.23 10.21
N MET A 112 -5.75 -5.77 9.17
CA MET A 112 -5.72 -5.14 7.86
C MET A 112 -7.11 -5.13 7.21
N ILE A 113 -7.87 -6.24 7.27
CA ILE A 113 -9.27 -6.29 6.80
C ILE A 113 -10.15 -5.28 7.56
N GLY A 114 -10.01 -5.21 8.90
CA GLY A 114 -10.72 -4.25 9.72
C GLY A 114 -10.46 -2.79 9.31
N HIS A 115 -9.20 -2.45 9.07
CA HIS A 115 -8.80 -1.12 8.58
C HIS A 115 -9.47 -0.75 7.25
N PHE A 116 -9.55 -1.69 6.29
CA PHE A 116 -10.25 -1.43 5.03
C PHE A 116 -11.74 -1.18 5.23
N ARG A 117 -12.40 -2.02 6.03
CA ARG A 117 -13.83 -1.87 6.32
C ARG A 117 -14.14 -0.52 7.01
N GLU A 118 -13.25 -0.05 7.87
CA GLU A 118 -13.44 1.22 8.59
C GLU A 118 -13.17 2.46 7.73
N HIS A 119 -12.09 2.45 6.93
CA HIS A 119 -11.62 3.67 6.24
C HIS A 119 -11.90 3.70 4.73
N TYR A 120 -12.35 2.58 4.17
CA TYR A 120 -12.75 2.39 2.78
C TYR A 120 -14.11 1.67 2.69
N PRO A 121 -15.15 2.17 3.39
CA PRO A 121 -16.46 1.51 3.43
C PRO A 121 -17.16 1.47 2.07
N GLU A 122 -16.75 2.31 1.11
CA GLU A 122 -17.30 2.29 -0.25
C GLU A 122 -16.77 1.12 -1.11
N ALA A 123 -15.72 0.43 -0.66
CA ALA A 123 -15.04 -0.62 -1.42
C ALA A 123 -15.44 -2.04 -1.01
N VAL A 124 -16.32 -2.19 -0.02
CA VAL A 124 -16.79 -3.47 0.58
C VAL A 124 -18.31 -3.47 0.63
#